data_AF-A0A962SXG3-F1
#
_entry.id   AF-A0A962SXG3-F1
#
_cell.length_a   1.000
_cell.length_b   1.000
_cell.length_c   1.000
_cell.angle_alpha   90.00
_cell.angle_beta   90.00
_cell.angle_gamma   90.00
#
_symmetry.space_group_name_H-M   'P 1'
#
loop_
_entity.id
_entity.type
_entity.pdbx_description
1 polymer ?
#
loop_
_entity_poly.entity_id
_entity_poly.type
_entity_poly.pdbx_seq_one_letter_code
_entity_poly.pdbx_strand_id
1 'polypeptide(L)'
;MPFDRTAELSDLLARRILILDGAMGTMIQSYRLQEADYRGERFRDWPSDLKGNNDLLVLTQPAIIREIHAAYLDAGADILETNTFNS
;
A
#
# COMPACT_ATOMS: atom_id res chain seq x y z
N MET A 1 11.76 -19.41 0.38
CA MET A 1 12.92 -18.48 0.41
C MET A 1 12.64 -17.40 -0.60
N PRO A 2 12.70 -16.10 -0.24
CA PRO A 2 12.65 -15.07 -1.27
C PRO A 2 13.88 -15.24 -2.17
N PHE A 3 13.69 -15.15 -3.47
CA PHE A 3 14.81 -15.15 -4.42
C PHE A 3 15.51 -13.80 -4.30
N ASP A 4 16.84 -13.80 -4.22
CA ASP A 4 17.63 -12.57 -4.33
C ASP A 4 17.45 -11.98 -5.74
N ARG A 5 17.04 -10.71 -5.80
CA ARG A 5 16.81 -9.94 -7.03
C ARG A 5 17.76 -8.75 -7.18
N THR A 6 18.79 -8.66 -6.35
CA THR A 6 19.71 -7.50 -6.32
C THR A 6 20.41 -7.28 -7.66
N ALA A 7 20.83 -8.37 -8.33
CA ALA A 7 21.47 -8.28 -9.64
C ALA A 7 20.51 -7.72 -10.70
N GLU A 8 19.26 -8.21 -10.74
CA GLU A 8 18.22 -7.72 -11.66
C GLU A 8 17.90 -6.24 -11.44
N LEU A 9 17.73 -5.83 -10.18
CA LEU A 9 17.49 -4.43 -9.83
C LEU A 9 18.67 -3.53 -10.22
N SER A 10 19.90 -3.95 -9.94
CA SER A 10 21.12 -3.19 -10.29
C SER A 10 21.27 -3.03 -11.80
N ASP A 11 20.99 -4.09 -12.56
CA ASP A 11 21.01 -4.07 -14.02
C ASP A 11 19.98 -3.08 -14.60
N LEU A 12 18.78 -3.04 -14.03
CA LEU A 12 17.73 -2.12 -14.45
C LEU A 12 18.09 -0.66 -14.14
N LEU A 13 18.60 -0.39 -12.94
CA LEU A 13 19.04 0.94 -12.50
C LEU A 13 20.19 1.49 -13.37
N ALA A 14 21.07 0.63 -13.89
CA ALA A 14 22.14 1.04 -14.80
C ALA A 14 21.64 1.42 -16.21
N ARG A 15 20.47 0.92 -16.62
CA ARG A 15 19.93 1.09 -17.99
C ARG A 15 18.95 2.26 -18.10
N ARG A 16 18.21 2.56 -17.03
CA ARG A 16 17.22 3.64 -16.99
C ARG A 16 16.88 4.06 -15.56
N ILE A 17 16.25 5.23 -15.45
CA ILE A 17 15.61 5.64 -14.20
C ILE A 17 14.43 4.71 -13.93
N LEU A 18 14.33 4.22 -12.70
CA LEU A 18 13.18 3.51 -12.18
C LEU A 18 12.34 4.45 -11.33
N ILE A 19 11.02 4.35 -11.47
CA ILE A 19 10.06 5.20 -10.75
C ILE A 19 9.49 4.43 -9.58
N LEU A 20 9.67 4.97 -8.37
CA LEU A 20 8.96 4.53 -7.18
C LEU A 20 7.54 5.09 -7.18
N ASP A 21 6.59 4.40 -6.57
CA ASP A 21 5.22 4.87 -6.42
C ASP A 21 5.11 6.12 -5.53
N GLY A 22 3.88 6.61 -5.40
CA GLY A 22 3.58 7.81 -4.65
C GLY A 22 3.04 7.54 -3.24
N ALA A 23 2.63 8.61 -2.57
CA ALA A 23 2.12 8.55 -1.20
C ALA A 23 0.81 7.75 -1.07
N MET A 24 0.91 6.53 -0.53
CA MET A 24 -0.22 5.67 -0.14
C MET A 24 -1.26 6.39 0.72
N GLY A 25 -0.82 7.12 1.76
CA GLY A 25 -1.71 7.83 2.68
C GLY A 25 -2.57 8.90 1.99
N THR A 26 -2.02 9.62 1.01
CA THR A 26 -2.75 10.65 0.25
C THR A 26 -3.84 10.00 -0.61
N MET A 27 -3.54 8.86 -1.24
CA MET A 27 -4.53 8.11 -2.01
C MET A 27 -5.65 7.58 -1.11
N ILE A 28 -5.33 7.01 0.04
CA ILE A 28 -6.34 6.53 1.02
C ILE A 28 -7.28 7.66 1.46
N GLN A 29 -6.76 8.87 1.70
CA GLN A 29 -7.58 10.02 2.10
C GLN A 29 -8.68 10.36 1.08
N SER A 30 -8.45 10.09 -0.22
CA SER A 30 -9.43 10.35 -1.28
C SER A 30 -10.69 9.47 -1.17
N TYR A 31 -10.59 8.28 -0.58
CA TYR A 31 -11.71 7.35 -0.36
C TYR A 31 -12.59 7.76 0.83
N ARG A 32 -12.16 8.73 1.65
CA ARG A 32 -12.92 9.26 2.81
C ARG A 32 -13.43 8.16 3.75
N LEU A 33 -12.58 7.18 4.03
CA LEU A 33 -12.89 6.05 4.89
C LEU A 33 -13.30 6.48 6.31
N GLN A 34 -14.23 5.74 6.87
CA GLN A 34 -14.77 5.92 8.21
C GLN A 34 -14.27 4.82 9.14
N GLU A 35 -14.47 5.02 10.45
CA GLU A 35 -14.03 4.07 11.49
C GLU A 35 -14.47 2.61 11.20
N ALA A 36 -15.69 2.43 10.68
CA ALA A 36 -16.21 1.12 10.30
C ALA A 36 -15.37 0.43 9.21
N ASP A 37 -14.81 1.20 8.26
CA ASP A 37 -13.96 0.68 7.19
C ASP A 37 -12.60 0.21 7.73
N TYR A 38 -12.03 0.96 8.68
CA TYR A 38 -10.79 0.57 9.35
C TYR A 38 -10.96 -0.65 10.25
N ARG A 39 -12.15 -0.85 10.83
CA ARG A 39 -12.47 -2.03 11.64
C ARG A 39 -12.70 -3.28 10.79
N GLY A 40 -13.45 -3.12 9.70
CA GLY A 40 -14.02 -4.26 8.96
C GLY A 40 -14.73 -5.24 9.90
N GLU A 41 -14.88 -6.49 9.46
CA GLU A 41 -15.43 -7.54 10.33
C GLU A 41 -14.42 -8.00 11.40
N ARG A 42 -13.13 -8.01 11.06
CA ARG A 42 -12.08 -8.57 11.92
C ARG A 42 -11.89 -7.82 13.24
N PHE A 43 -12.10 -6.50 13.23
CA PHE A 43 -11.86 -5.64 14.40
C PHE A 43 -13.13 -4.88 14.82
N ARG A 44 -14.31 -5.38 14.46
CA ARG A 44 -15.61 -4.75 14.76
C ARG A 44 -15.72 -4.38 16.25
N ASP A 45 -15.38 -5.31 17.13
CA ASP A 45 -15.53 -5.18 18.58
C ASP A 45 -14.25 -4.67 19.29
N TRP A 46 -13.29 -4.10 18.55
CA TRP A 46 -12.05 -3.58 19.14
C TRP A 46 -12.30 -2.37 20.07
N PRO A 47 -11.68 -2.28 21.27
CA PRO A 47 -12.10 -1.34 22.31
C PRO A 47 -11.69 0.12 22.07
N SER A 48 -10.84 0.41 21.09
CA SER A 48 -10.35 1.76 20.77
C SER A 48 -10.54 2.09 19.29
N ASP A 49 -10.45 3.37 18.92
CA ASP A 49 -10.52 3.80 17.53
C ASP A 49 -9.33 3.27 16.72
N LEU A 50 -9.60 2.89 15.46
CA LEU A 50 -8.62 2.37 14.51
C LEU A 50 -8.41 3.29 13.30
N LYS A 51 -9.30 4.25 13.07
CA LYS A 51 -9.18 5.23 11.98
C LYS A 51 -7.85 5.96 12.03
N GLY A 52 -7.19 5.98 10.87
CA GLY A 52 -5.85 6.56 10.70
C GLY A 52 -4.73 5.52 10.72
N ASN A 53 -4.98 4.30 11.20
CA ASN A 53 -4.05 3.19 11.04
C ASN A 53 -4.20 2.57 9.64
N ASN A 54 -3.50 3.15 8.67
CA ASN A 54 -3.61 2.77 7.25
C ASN A 54 -3.09 1.36 6.98
N ASP A 55 -2.10 0.88 7.72
CA ASP A 55 -1.52 -0.46 7.60
C ASP A 55 -2.59 -1.56 7.77
N LEU A 56 -3.59 -1.33 8.64
CA LEU A 56 -4.72 -2.25 8.85
C LEU A 56 -5.60 -2.44 7.61
N LEU A 57 -5.61 -1.48 6.69
CA LEU A 57 -6.43 -1.55 5.48
C LEU A 57 -5.99 -2.69 4.54
N VAL A 58 -4.78 -3.24 4.69
CA VAL A 58 -4.40 -4.50 4.01
C VAL A 58 -5.31 -5.65 4.43
N LEU A 59 -5.80 -5.64 5.67
CA LEU A 59 -6.65 -6.69 6.23
C LEU A 59 -8.14 -6.38 6.06
N THR A 60 -8.53 -5.12 6.25
CA THR A 60 -9.95 -4.74 6.31
C THR A 60 -10.47 -4.22 4.98
N GLN A 61 -9.61 -3.61 4.16
CA GLN A 61 -9.95 -3.07 2.84
C GLN A 61 -8.92 -3.44 1.74
N PRO A 62 -8.61 -4.74 1.55
CA PRO A 62 -7.58 -5.18 0.62
C PRO A 62 -7.84 -4.75 -0.84
N ALA A 63 -9.11 -4.60 -1.23
CA ALA A 63 -9.48 -4.16 -2.57
C ALA A 63 -9.03 -2.71 -2.84
N ILE A 64 -9.19 -1.81 -1.87
CA ILE A 64 -8.75 -0.41 -1.99
C ILE A 64 -7.23 -0.33 -2.09
N ILE A 65 -6.49 -1.06 -1.25
CA ILE A 65 -5.02 -1.09 -1.32
C ILE A 65 -4.55 -1.61 -2.69
N ARG A 66 -5.19 -2.66 -3.21
CA ARG A 66 -4.89 -3.19 -4.55
C ARG A 66 -5.18 -2.16 -5.64
N GLU A 67 -6.28 -1.43 -5.55
CA GLU A 67 -6.66 -0.40 -6.52
C GLU A 67 -5.64 0.74 -6.53
N ILE A 68 -5.18 1.18 -5.36
CA ILE A 68 -4.15 2.24 -5.24
C ILE A 68 -2.84 1.79 -5.89
N HIS A 69 -2.37 0.57 -5.60
CA HIS A 69 -1.17 0.02 -6.26
C HIS A 69 -1.35 -0.09 -7.78
N ALA A 70 -2.51 -0.55 -8.25
CA ALA A 70 -2.81 -0.61 -9.67
C ALA A 70 -2.76 0.78 -10.32
N ALA A 71 -3.32 1.81 -9.66
CA ALA A 71 -3.27 3.18 -10.16
C ALA A 71 -1.84 3.72 -10.28
N TYR A 72 -0.93 3.37 -9.35
CA TYR A 72 0.48 3.74 -9.48
C TYR A 72 1.20 2.99 -10.60
N LEU A 73 0.91 1.70 -10.79
CA LEU A 73 1.44 0.93 -11.93
C LEU A 73 0.96 1.50 -13.26
N ASP A 74 -0.33 1.82 -13.37
CA ASP A 74 -0.94 2.42 -14.56
C ASP A 74 -0.36 3.82 -14.87
N ALA A 75 0.05 4.55 -13.82
CA ALA A 75 0.75 5.83 -13.95
C ALA A 75 2.25 5.69 -14.32
N GLY A 76 2.78 4.47 -14.36
CA GLY A 76 4.16 4.19 -14.76
C GLY A 76 5.15 3.95 -13.62
N ALA A 77 4.69 3.66 -12.40
CA ALA A 77 5.58 3.20 -11.34
C ALA A 77 6.19 1.83 -11.70
N ASP A 78 7.49 1.70 -11.48
CA ASP A 78 8.25 0.45 -11.66
C ASP A 78 8.35 -0.35 -10.35
N ILE A 79 8.31 0.36 -9.22
CA ILE A 79 8.49 -0.19 -7.89
C ILE A 79 7.32 0.29 -7.03
N LEU A 80 6.71 -0.64 -6.30
CA LEU A 80 5.67 -0.36 -5.34
C LEU A 80 6.22 -0.52 -3.93
N GLU A 81 5.87 0.39 -3.04
CA GLU A 81 6.01 0.19 -1.60
C GLU A 81 4.89 -0.72 -1.08
N THR A 82 5.14 -1.45 0.00
CA THR A 82 4.07 -2.14 0.73
C THR A 82 3.34 -1.15 1.63
N ASN A 83 2.04 -1.36 1.88
CA ASN A 83 1.29 -0.58 2.87
C ASN A 83 1.61 -1.04 4.31
N THR A 84 2.86 -0.82 4.74
CA THR A 84 3.43 -1.32 6.01
C THR A 84 4.35 -0.28 6.66
N PHE A 85 4.02 1.01 6.57
CA PHE A 85 4.91 2.07 7.06
C PHE A 85 5.08 2.04 8.60
N ASN A 86 4.05 1.60 9.35
CA ASN A 86 4.06 1.52 10.80
C ASN A 86 4.19 0.09 11.34
N SER A 87 4.37 -0.92 10.46
CA SER A 87 4.25 -2.35 10.78
C SER A 87 5.46 -3.18 10.36
#